data_AF-A0AA48L2E7-F1
#
_entry.id   AF-A0AA48L2E7-F1
#
_cell.length_a   1.000
_cell.length_b   1.000
_cell.length_c   1.000
_cell.angle_alpha   90.00
_cell.angle_beta   90.00
_cell.angle_gamma   90.00
#
_symmetry.space_group_name_H-M   'P 1'
#
loop_
_entity.id
_entity.type
_entity.pdbx_description
1 polymer ?
#
loop_
_entity_poly.entity_id
_entity_poly.type
_entity_poly.pdbx_seq_one_letter_code
_entity_poly.pdbx_strand_id
1 'polypeptide(L)'
;MPRSSFSLSIHWFFVRRAQFRSILSGSGLTTGVYLRLLGLAVTDSILLMFATVFNILFLLVGHPGELQPTASWDRTHSNFGLVSQFPEEFFNGATTLDVPFYLSVLYAMSVFAFFSFGEDAVGQYLNVWRFVKRVVNEDSGNPDAGIHNCDSHGACVGGGTSC
;
A
#
# COMPACT_ATOMS: atom_id res chain seq x y z
N MET A 1 -29.28 18.23 -30.33
CA MET A 1 -28.82 17.56 -29.08
C MET A 1 -27.50 18.18 -28.65
N PRO A 2 -27.44 18.95 -27.55
CA PRO A 2 -26.23 19.71 -27.22
C PRO A 2 -25.20 18.82 -26.52
N ARG A 3 -23.99 18.78 -27.07
CA ARG A 3 -22.81 18.04 -26.58
C ARG A 3 -22.01 18.85 -25.54
N SER A 4 -22.67 19.53 -24.60
CA SER A 4 -22.01 20.47 -23.67
C SER A 4 -21.79 19.93 -22.25
N SER A 5 -22.30 18.75 -21.92
CA SER A 5 -22.27 18.23 -20.54
C SER A 5 -20.84 18.06 -20.00
N PHE A 6 -19.89 17.67 -20.85
CA PHE A 6 -18.51 17.40 -20.44
C PHE A 6 -17.76 18.68 -20.02
N SER A 7 -17.95 19.78 -20.77
CA SER A 7 -17.35 21.09 -20.47
C SER A 7 -17.85 21.66 -19.14
N LEU A 8 -19.16 21.51 -18.87
CA LEU A 8 -19.76 21.97 -17.62
C LEU A 8 -19.23 21.17 -16.42
N SER A 9 -19.10 19.85 -16.53
CA SER A 9 -18.52 19.01 -15.47
C SER A 9 -17.06 19.35 -15.14
N ILE A 10 -16.23 19.65 -16.14
CA ILE A 10 -14.84 20.05 -15.93
C ILE A 10 -14.76 21.41 -15.21
N HIS A 11 -15.59 22.38 -15.63
CA HIS A 11 -15.63 23.69 -15.00
C HIS A 11 -16.00 23.60 -13.50
N TRP A 12 -17.06 22.86 -13.17
CA TRP A 12 -17.47 22.66 -11.77
C TRP A 12 -16.44 21.89 -10.95
N PHE A 13 -15.72 20.93 -11.56
CA PHE A 13 -14.63 20.22 -10.90
C PHE A 13 -13.49 21.16 -10.50
N PHE A 14 -13.04 22.05 -11.40
CA PHE A 14 -11.99 23.02 -11.09
C PHE A 14 -12.41 24.04 -10.05
N VAL A 15 -13.64 24.55 -10.13
CA VAL A 15 -14.19 25.49 -9.14
C VAL A 15 -14.23 24.85 -7.75
N ARG A 16 -14.72 23.61 -7.64
CA ARG A 16 -14.78 22.90 -6.36
C ARG A 16 -13.38 22.59 -5.81
N ARG A 17 -12.40 22.31 -6.67
CA ARG A 17 -11.00 22.11 -6.29
C ARG A 17 -10.34 23.38 -5.74
N ALA A 18 -10.69 24.56 -6.28
CA ALA A 18 -10.21 25.84 -5.76
C ALA A 18 -10.84 26.17 -4.39
N GLN A 19 -12.14 25.93 -4.23
CA GLN A 19 -12.85 26.11 -2.96
C GLN A 19 -12.34 25.14 -1.89
N PHE A 20 -11.97 23.92 -2.27
CA PHE A 20 -11.41 22.95 -1.33
C PHE A 20 -10.04 23.39 -0.79
N ARG A 21 -9.22 24.09 -1.60
CA ARG A 21 -7.95 24.66 -1.13
C ARG A 21 -8.13 25.71 -0.04
N SER A 22 -9.17 26.54 -0.13
CA SER A 22 -9.46 27.55 0.91
C SER A 22 -10.04 26.94 2.18
N ILE A 23 -10.70 25.78 2.09
CA ILE A 23 -11.20 25.03 3.26
C ILE A 23 -10.04 24.28 3.93
N LEU A 24 -9.11 23.74 3.13
CA LEU A 24 -7.98 22.96 3.63
C LEU A 24 -6.97 23.81 4.40
N SER A 25 -6.90 25.13 4.15
CA SER A 25 -5.99 26.06 4.86
C SER A 25 -6.24 26.11 6.37
N GLY A 26 -7.44 25.76 6.85
CA GLY A 26 -7.76 25.65 8.28
C GLY A 26 -7.62 24.25 8.88
N SER A 27 -7.33 23.23 8.07
CA SER A 27 -7.44 21.81 8.46
C SER A 27 -6.13 21.17 8.95
N GLY A 28 -5.03 21.93 8.99
CA GLY A 28 -3.69 21.40 9.32
C GLY A 28 -3.12 20.41 8.28
N LEU A 29 -3.90 20.06 7.25
CA LEU A 29 -3.49 19.16 6.19
C LEU A 29 -2.74 19.94 5.11
N THR A 30 -1.48 19.58 4.87
CA THR A 30 -0.69 20.23 3.81
C THR A 30 -1.30 19.91 2.44
N THR A 31 -1.25 20.89 1.53
CA THR A 31 -1.77 20.70 0.16
C THR A 31 -1.12 19.49 -0.53
N GLY A 32 0.14 19.18 -0.20
CA GLY A 32 0.87 18.02 -0.73
C GLY A 32 0.29 16.67 -0.29
N VAL A 33 -0.07 16.50 0.98
CA VAL A 33 -0.68 15.26 1.50
C VAL A 33 -2.03 15.01 0.83
N TYR A 34 -2.86 16.05 0.69
CA TYR A 34 -4.15 15.94 0.00
C TYR A 34 -4.01 15.52 -1.46
N LEU A 35 -3.04 16.11 -2.18
CA LEU A 35 -2.80 15.76 -3.58
C LEU A 35 -2.33 14.31 -3.75
N ARG A 36 -1.51 13.80 -2.84
CA ARG A 36 -1.06 12.40 -2.85
C ARG A 36 -2.20 11.43 -2.56
N LEU A 37 -3.04 11.73 -1.57
CA LEU A 37 -4.24 10.93 -1.26
C LEU A 37 -5.22 10.90 -2.43
N LEU A 38 -5.48 12.05 -3.04
CA LEU A 38 -6.35 12.14 -4.20
C LEU A 38 -5.75 11.41 -5.41
N GLY A 39 -4.44 11.53 -5.63
CA GLY A 39 -3.71 10.81 -6.67
C GLY A 39 -3.85 9.31 -6.50
N LEU A 40 -3.61 8.80 -5.28
CA LEU A 40 -3.78 7.38 -4.97
C LEU A 40 -5.21 6.92 -5.22
N ALA A 41 -6.22 7.65 -4.73
CA ALA A 41 -7.62 7.25 -4.88
C ALA A 41 -8.06 7.18 -6.35
N VAL A 42 -7.57 8.11 -7.19
CA VAL A 42 -7.83 8.09 -8.63
C VAL A 42 -7.11 6.92 -9.30
N THR A 43 -5.84 6.69 -8.98
CA THR A 43 -5.08 5.55 -9.53
C THR A 43 -5.70 4.22 -9.13
N ASP A 44 -6.08 4.04 -7.87
CA ASP A 44 -6.79 2.87 -7.36
C ASP A 44 -8.10 2.64 -8.13
N SER A 45 -8.94 3.67 -8.25
CA SER A 45 -10.21 3.57 -8.98
C SER A 45 -10.02 3.11 -10.43
N ILE A 46 -8.98 3.63 -11.10
CA ILE A 46 -8.66 3.27 -12.48
C ILE A 46 -8.18 1.82 -12.57
N LEU A 47 -7.25 1.42 -11.70
CA LEU A 47 -6.72 0.05 -11.66
C LEU A 47 -7.83 -0.96 -11.36
N LEU A 48 -8.70 -0.67 -10.39
CA LEU A 48 -9.82 -1.52 -10.03
C LEU A 48 -10.82 -1.65 -11.19
N MET A 49 -11.12 -0.55 -11.88
CA MET A 49 -11.99 -0.58 -13.06
C MET A 49 -11.41 -1.48 -14.15
N PHE A 50 -10.13 -1.30 -14.50
CA PHE A 50 -9.46 -2.14 -15.51
C PHE A 50 -9.40 -3.60 -15.08
N ALA A 51 -9.04 -3.88 -13.83
CA ALA A 51 -9.00 -5.23 -13.28
C ALA A 51 -10.37 -5.92 -13.35
N THR A 52 -11.44 -5.21 -12.99
CA THR A 52 -12.81 -5.74 -13.02
C THR A 52 -13.25 -6.05 -14.45
N VAL A 53 -13.05 -5.12 -15.38
CA VAL A 53 -13.40 -5.32 -16.79
C VAL A 53 -12.61 -6.48 -17.37
N PHE A 54 -11.31 -6.55 -17.11
CA PHE A 54 -10.46 -7.64 -17.57
C PHE A 54 -10.92 -9.00 -17.03
N ASN A 55 -11.25 -9.09 -15.73
CA ASN A 55 -11.77 -10.32 -15.13
C ASN A 55 -13.07 -10.77 -15.79
N ILE A 56 -14.02 -9.84 -15.99
CA ILE A 56 -15.29 -10.15 -16.65
C ILE A 56 -15.06 -10.65 -18.07
N LEU A 57 -14.19 -9.98 -18.83
CA LEU A 57 -13.87 -10.38 -20.20
C LEU A 57 -13.20 -11.77 -20.24
N PHE A 58 -12.27 -12.02 -19.32
CA PHE A 58 -11.61 -13.33 -19.21
C PHE A 58 -12.63 -14.43 -18.92
N LEU A 59 -13.56 -14.21 -17.97
CA LEU A 59 -14.62 -15.17 -17.64
C LEU A 59 -15.56 -15.42 -18.82
N LEU A 60 -15.99 -14.36 -19.51
CA LEU A 60 -16.90 -14.47 -20.66
C LEU A 60 -16.27 -15.20 -21.86
N VAL A 61 -15.00 -14.91 -22.16
CA VAL A 61 -14.30 -15.46 -23.33
C VAL A 61 -13.71 -16.83 -23.04
N GLY A 62 -13.18 -17.03 -21.83
CA GLY A 62 -12.51 -18.26 -21.44
C GLY A 62 -13.49 -19.39 -21.10
N HIS A 63 -14.67 -19.08 -20.56
CA HIS A 63 -15.66 -20.08 -20.13
C HIS A 63 -17.06 -19.76 -20.69
N PRO A 64 -17.23 -19.74 -22.03
CA PRO A 64 -18.50 -19.37 -22.65
C PRO A 64 -19.58 -20.41 -22.29
N GLY A 65 -20.46 -20.06 -21.35
CA GLY A 65 -21.61 -20.88 -20.95
C GLY A 65 -21.55 -21.46 -19.52
N GLU A 66 -20.45 -21.27 -18.78
CA GLU A 66 -20.32 -21.78 -17.40
C GLU A 66 -20.71 -20.77 -16.32
N LEU A 67 -21.23 -19.59 -16.70
CA LEU A 67 -21.87 -18.70 -15.73
C LEU A 67 -23.14 -19.38 -15.22
N GLN A 68 -23.00 -20.11 -14.11
CA GLN A 68 -24.10 -20.85 -13.54
C GLN A 68 -25.19 -19.86 -13.10
N PRO A 69 -26.43 -20.03 -13.59
CA PRO A 69 -27.53 -19.17 -13.17
C PRO A 69 -27.74 -19.33 -11.67
N THR A 70 -27.76 -18.20 -10.95
CA THR A 70 -28.04 -18.13 -9.52
C THR A 70 -29.53 -18.39 -9.28
N ALA A 71 -29.92 -19.67 -9.35
CA ALA A 71 -31.32 -20.10 -9.32
C ALA A 71 -32.00 -19.90 -7.95
N SER A 72 -31.26 -20.03 -6.85
CA SER A 72 -31.78 -19.82 -5.48
C SER A 72 -30.66 -19.43 -4.52
N TRP A 73 -31.00 -18.70 -3.46
CA TRP A 73 -30.05 -18.28 -2.43
C TRP A 73 -29.35 -19.47 -1.75
N ASP A 74 -30.11 -20.54 -1.50
CA ASP A 74 -29.63 -21.79 -0.90
C ASP A 74 -28.55 -22.47 -1.76
N ARG A 75 -28.72 -22.47 -3.10
CA ARG A 75 -27.73 -23.04 -4.02
C ARG A 75 -26.43 -22.22 -4.04
N THR A 76 -26.52 -20.89 -4.08
CA THR A 76 -25.35 -20.00 -4.12
C THR A 76 -24.51 -20.08 -2.84
N HIS A 77 -25.15 -20.33 -1.69
CA HIS A 77 -24.47 -20.44 -0.39
C HIS A 77 -24.17 -21.89 0.01
N SER A 78 -24.40 -22.85 -0.90
CA SER A 78 -23.95 -24.21 -0.67
C SER A 78 -22.43 -24.22 -0.51
N ASN A 79 -21.93 -24.84 0.57
CA ASN A 79 -20.50 -24.95 0.89
C ASN A 79 -19.76 -23.62 1.17
N PHE A 80 -20.46 -22.56 1.62
CA PHE A 80 -19.83 -21.27 1.96
C PHE A 80 -18.68 -21.36 3.01
N GLY A 81 -18.65 -22.42 3.83
CA GLY A 81 -17.58 -22.68 4.80
C GLY A 81 -16.51 -23.68 4.36
N LEU A 82 -16.58 -24.20 3.12
CA LEU A 82 -15.63 -25.20 2.64
C LEU A 82 -14.37 -24.52 2.12
N VAL A 83 -13.23 -24.77 2.77
CA VAL A 83 -11.92 -24.35 2.28
C VAL A 83 -11.36 -25.47 1.41
N SER A 84 -11.64 -25.41 0.11
CA SER A 84 -11.08 -26.34 -0.87
C SER A 84 -9.58 -26.05 -1.05
N GLN A 85 -8.75 -27.07 -0.83
CA GLN A 85 -7.31 -27.02 -1.13
C GLN A 85 -7.10 -27.68 -2.49
N PHE A 86 -6.47 -26.97 -3.42
CA PHE A 86 -6.15 -27.48 -4.74
C PHE A 86 -4.62 -27.64 -4.86
N PRO A 87 -4.12 -28.80 -5.29
CA PRO A 87 -2.69 -28.98 -5.50
C PRO A 87 -2.19 -28.09 -6.65
N GLU A 88 -0.96 -27.61 -6.53
CA GLU A 88 -0.32 -26.69 -7.49
C GLU A 88 -0.37 -27.19 -8.95
N GLU A 89 -0.33 -28.52 -9.10
CA GLU A 89 -0.37 -29.23 -10.37
C GLU A 89 -1.60 -28.92 -11.24
N PHE A 90 -2.74 -28.60 -10.60
CA PHE A 90 -3.97 -28.20 -11.31
C PHE A 90 -3.91 -26.78 -11.90
N PHE A 91 -2.95 -25.97 -11.46
CA PHE A 91 -2.80 -24.58 -11.91
C PHE A 91 -1.77 -24.42 -13.03
N ASN A 92 -1.11 -25.50 -13.47
CA ASN A 92 -0.19 -25.49 -14.61
C ASN A 92 -0.92 -25.12 -15.92
N GLY A 93 -1.10 -23.82 -16.16
CA GLY A 93 -1.75 -23.26 -17.34
C GLY A 93 -3.01 -22.42 -17.08
N ALA A 94 -3.48 -22.33 -15.83
CA ALA A 94 -4.68 -21.56 -15.49
C ALA A 94 -4.32 -20.11 -15.12
N THR A 95 -4.32 -19.23 -16.12
CA THR A 95 -4.09 -17.77 -16.00
C THR A 95 -5.09 -17.03 -15.10
N THR A 96 -6.10 -17.71 -14.57
CA THR A 96 -7.16 -17.15 -13.71
C THR A 96 -6.68 -16.77 -12.32
N LEU A 97 -5.76 -17.53 -11.71
CA LEU A 97 -5.26 -17.25 -10.37
C LEU A 97 -4.08 -16.28 -10.37
N ASP A 98 -3.27 -16.24 -11.42
CA ASP A 98 -2.05 -15.44 -11.46
C ASP A 98 -2.34 -13.93 -11.46
N VAL A 99 -3.39 -13.52 -12.17
CA VAL A 99 -3.75 -12.10 -12.36
C VAL A 99 -4.03 -11.37 -11.04
N PRO A 100 -4.88 -11.87 -10.12
CA PRO A 100 -5.11 -11.20 -8.84
C PRO A 100 -3.86 -11.11 -7.96
N PHE A 101 -2.93 -12.07 -8.04
CA PHE A 101 -1.66 -11.98 -7.30
C PHE A 101 -0.77 -10.83 -7.81
N TYR A 102 -0.64 -10.66 -9.14
CA TYR A 102 0.15 -9.56 -9.67
C TYR A 102 -0.51 -8.19 -9.44
N LEU A 103 -1.85 -8.13 -9.39
CA LEU A 103 -2.57 -6.91 -9.05
C LEU A 103 -2.28 -6.43 -7.62
N SER A 104 -2.12 -7.32 -6.64
CA SER A 104 -1.78 -6.91 -5.27
C SER A 104 -0.41 -6.24 -5.21
N VAL A 105 0.56 -6.74 -5.98
CA VAL A 105 1.90 -6.14 -6.09
C VAL A 105 1.80 -4.75 -6.73
N LEU A 106 1.04 -4.59 -7.81
CA LEU A 106 0.82 -3.28 -8.44
C LEU A 106 0.15 -2.28 -7.48
N TYR A 107 -0.74 -2.76 -6.63
CA TYR A 107 -1.39 -1.92 -5.62
C TYR A 107 -0.38 -1.43 -4.56
N ALA A 108 0.44 -2.34 -4.04
CA ALA A 108 1.51 -2.02 -3.10
C ALA A 108 2.50 -1.00 -3.71
N MET A 109 2.88 -1.18 -4.98
CA MET A 109 3.75 -0.25 -5.69
C MET A 109 3.11 1.14 -5.87
N SER A 110 1.80 1.20 -6.11
CA SER A 110 1.08 2.48 -6.25
C SER A 110 1.05 3.24 -4.92
N VAL A 111 0.69 2.57 -3.83
CA VAL A 111 0.75 3.15 -2.48
C VAL A 111 2.18 3.61 -2.16
N PHE A 112 3.17 2.76 -2.43
CA PHE A 112 4.57 3.10 -2.23
C PHE A 112 4.97 4.36 -3.03
N ALA A 113 4.57 4.49 -4.28
CA ALA A 113 4.89 5.64 -5.12
C ALA A 113 4.31 6.96 -4.58
N PHE A 114 3.07 6.94 -4.07
CA PHE A 114 2.43 8.16 -3.55
C PHE A 114 2.89 8.55 -2.14
N PHE A 115 3.27 7.59 -1.30
CA PHE A 115 3.58 7.85 0.11
C PHE A 115 5.07 7.84 0.45
N SER A 116 5.92 7.14 -0.32
CA SER A 116 7.34 6.99 0.05
C SER A 116 8.20 8.19 -0.35
N PHE A 117 7.81 8.95 -1.37
CA PHE A 117 8.57 10.11 -1.86
C PHE A 117 8.07 11.45 -1.32
N GLY A 118 7.31 11.43 -0.22
CA GLY A 118 6.84 12.66 0.37
C GLY A 118 7.97 13.48 1.00
N GLU A 119 8.01 14.79 0.77
CA GLU A 119 9.00 15.69 1.41
C GLU A 119 9.06 15.48 2.94
N ASP A 120 7.89 15.33 3.57
CA ASP A 120 7.77 14.97 4.98
C ASP A 120 8.38 13.59 5.31
N ALA A 121 8.16 12.58 4.45
CA ALA A 121 8.69 11.23 4.63
C ALA A 121 10.21 11.18 4.43
N VAL A 122 10.73 11.86 3.40
CA VAL A 122 12.17 11.98 3.12
C VAL A 122 12.88 12.69 4.25
N GLY A 123 12.30 13.75 4.80
CA GLY A 123 12.84 14.43 5.99
C GLY A 123 13.00 13.48 7.17
N GLN A 124 12.00 12.62 7.43
CA GLN A 124 12.08 11.61 8.48
C GLN A 124 13.13 10.53 8.19
N TYR A 125 13.24 10.05 6.95
CA TYR A 125 14.29 9.09 6.57
C TYR A 125 15.69 9.65 6.78
N LEU A 126 15.91 10.92 6.42
CA LEU A 126 17.19 11.59 6.65
C LEU A 126 17.49 11.77 8.14
N ASN A 127 16.48 12.06 8.95
CA ASN A 127 16.64 12.19 10.41
C ASN A 127 17.01 10.85 11.06
N VAL A 128 16.32 9.77 10.70
CA VAL A 128 16.65 8.42 11.16
C VAL A 128 18.05 8.03 10.67
N TRP A 129 18.39 8.30 9.42
CA TRP A 129 19.73 8.04 8.88
C TRP A 129 20.83 8.79 9.65
N ARG A 130 20.61 10.06 9.99
CA ARG A 130 21.55 10.84 10.82
C ARG A 130 21.63 10.29 12.25
N PHE A 131 20.54 9.81 12.81
CA PHE A 131 20.53 9.16 14.12
C PHE A 131 21.36 7.87 14.10
N VAL A 132 21.11 6.98 13.14
CA VAL A 132 21.87 5.73 12.96
C VAL A 132 23.36 6.01 12.79
N LYS A 133 23.72 6.98 11.94
CA LYS A 133 25.13 7.38 11.78
C LYS A 133 25.77 7.86 13.08
N ARG A 134 25.04 8.59 13.93
CA ARG A 134 25.56 9.03 15.23
C ARG A 134 25.80 7.85 16.17
N VAL A 135 24.83 6.93 16.28
CA VAL A 135 24.97 5.73 17.13
C VAL A 135 26.15 4.87 16.69
N VAL A 136 26.25 4.58 15.39
CA VAL A 136 27.36 3.77 14.84
C VAL A 136 28.72 4.44 15.06
N ASN A 137 28.80 5.76 14.92
CA ASN A 137 30.05 6.48 15.17
C ASN A 137 30.45 6.47 16.66
N GLU A 138 29.48 6.58 17.57
CA GLU A 138 29.72 6.52 19.02
C GLU A 138 30.29 5.15 19.44
N ASP A 139 29.72 4.06 18.91
CA ASP A 139 30.20 2.69 19.17
C ASP A 139 31.62 2.46 18.61
N SER A 140 31.95 3.06 17.46
CA SER A 140 33.29 2.93 16.86
C SER A 140 34.37 3.78 17.55
N GLY A 141 33.97 4.80 18.32
CA GLY A 141 34.88 5.69 19.04
C GLY A 141 35.23 5.22 20.46
N ASN A 142 34.53 4.22 20.98
CA ASN A 142 34.76 3.66 22.30
C ASN A 142 35.39 2.26 22.18
N PRO A 143 36.73 2.12 22.22
CA PRO A 143 37.40 0.81 22.14
C PRO A 143 37.08 -0.13 23.31
N ASP A 144 36.37 0.35 24.33
CA ASP A 144 36.14 -0.35 25.60
C ASP A 144 34.67 -0.84 25.76
N ALA A 145 33.77 -0.49 24.82
CA ALA A 145 32.33 -0.81 24.92
C ALA A 145 31.99 -2.32 24.84
N GLY A 146 32.91 -3.12 24.29
CA GLY A 146 32.69 -4.55 24.04
C GLY A 146 33.40 -5.51 24.99
N ILE A 147 34.18 -5.02 25.95
CA ILE A 147 34.98 -5.85 26.86
C ILE A 147 34.67 -5.52 28.31
N HIS A 148 33.45 -5.85 28.76
CA HIS A 148 33.25 -6.12 30.18
C HIS A 148 33.94 -7.44 30.51
N ASN A 149 35.24 -7.37 30.85
CA ASN A 149 35.94 -8.49 31.46
C ASN A 149 35.42 -8.62 32.89
N CYS A 150 34.49 -9.55 33.09
CA CYS A 150 34.09 -9.96 34.43
C CYS A 150 35.20 -10.85 35.01
N ASP A 151 36.03 -10.29 35.89
CA ASP A 151 36.94 -11.10 36.67
C ASP A 151 36.14 -12.11 37.52
N SER A 152 36.72 -13.29 37.74
CA SER A 152 36.14 -14.45 38.43
C SER A 152 35.68 -14.21 39.90
N HIS A 153 35.80 -12.99 40.39
CA HIS A 153 35.33 -12.51 41.69
C HIS A 153 34.11 -11.56 41.61
N GLY A 154 33.55 -11.31 40.41
CA GLY A 154 32.24 -10.65 40.26
C GLY A 154 32.22 -9.14 40.47
N ALA A 155 33.35 -8.44 40.32
CA ALA A 155 33.41 -6.99 40.39
C ALA A 155 33.76 -6.37 39.02
N CYS A 156 32.83 -5.61 38.44
CA CYS A 156 33.08 -4.79 37.25
C CYS A 156 33.88 -3.55 37.66
N VAL A 157 35.12 -3.40 37.18
CA VAL A 157 35.93 -2.19 37.38
C VAL A 157 35.64 -1.22 36.23
N GLY A 158 34.72 -0.28 36.46
CA GLY A 158 34.36 0.75 35.49
C GLY A 158 33.09 1.46 35.93
N GLY A 159 33.23 2.64 36.52
CA GLY A 159 32.13 3.43 37.06
C GLY A 159 31.09 3.77 36.00
N GLY A 160 29.87 3.30 36.18
CA GLY A 160 28.74 3.58 35.29
C GLY A 160 27.53 2.71 35.60
N THR A 161 26.95 2.93 36.78
CA THR A 161 25.58 2.55 37.18
C THR A 161 25.06 1.16 36.78
N SER A 162 25.14 0.25 37.77
CA SER A 162 24.18 -0.80 38.14
C SER A 162 23.50 -1.66 37.06
N CYS A 163 23.71 -2.97 37.18
CA CYS A 163 22.84 -4.02 36.64
C CYS A 163 21.37 -3.84 37.06
#